data_AF-A0A351ZYV6-F1
#
_entry.id   AF-A0A351ZYV6-F1
#
_cell.length_a   1.000
_cell.length_b   1.000
_cell.length_c   1.000
_cell.angle_alpha   90.00
_cell.angle_beta   90.00
_cell.angle_gamma   90.00
#
_symmetry.space_group_name_H-M   'P 1'
#
loop_
_entity.id
_entity.type
_entity.pdbx_description
1 polymer ?
#
loop_
_entity_poly.entity_id
_entity_poly.type
_entity_poly.pdbx_seq_one_letter_code
_entity_poly.pdbx_strand_id
1 'polypeptide(L)'
;MTYRGFHARMTLPLLAACLLCWLVAASSMDAIVAIGVLCVIVVVFTFPWDSWAVRRGVWDFPEDRLLGRLGVLPYEEVAFFILQTLQVSFLTLALVRWFPAAAAHDALPSMVDAAVAGGVIVVALLLHWITRSSRAQRPQLTYAWHLGVWFVPLIAAQWAFGWTILLPRLVVVAMATLTIGSLLTAADVWAVRRGIWFFDERQITGFKFAGILPWEEAAFFYLTSLLVAQSILLFVPPSLR
;
A
#
# COMPACT_ATOMS: atom_id res chain seq x y z
N MET A 1 -19.84 -14.63 5.23
CA MET A 1 -18.68 -15.16 4.50
C MET A 1 -17.42 -14.75 5.25
N THR A 2 -16.45 -15.64 5.38
CA THR A 2 -15.22 -15.42 6.16
C THR A 2 -14.17 -14.62 5.40
N TYR A 3 -13.19 -14.06 6.12
CA TYR A 3 -12.08 -13.30 5.51
C TYR A 3 -11.19 -14.21 4.64
N ARG A 4 -10.84 -15.42 5.10
CA ARG A 4 -10.19 -16.43 4.23
C ARG A 4 -10.97 -16.72 2.92
N GLY A 5 -12.30 -16.68 3.00
CA GLY A 5 -13.18 -16.87 1.84
C GLY A 5 -13.17 -15.67 0.88
N PHE A 6 -12.89 -14.47 1.37
CA PHE A 6 -12.61 -13.31 0.54
C PHE A 6 -11.28 -13.48 -0.20
N HIS A 7 -10.21 -13.90 0.49
CA HIS A 7 -8.92 -14.14 -0.17
C HIS A 7 -9.01 -15.16 -1.30
N ALA A 8 -9.68 -16.28 -1.06
CA ALA A 8 -9.88 -17.33 -2.04
C ALA A 8 -10.62 -16.85 -3.31
N ARG A 9 -11.52 -15.87 -3.20
CA ARG A 9 -12.36 -15.41 -4.31
C ARG A 9 -11.85 -14.15 -5.00
N MET A 10 -11.12 -13.30 -4.29
CA MET A 10 -10.72 -11.98 -4.79
C MET A 10 -9.20 -11.87 -4.91
N THR A 11 -8.46 -12.00 -3.80
CA THR A 11 -7.03 -11.68 -3.78
C THR A 11 -6.16 -12.77 -4.39
N LEU A 12 -6.46 -14.06 -4.18
CA LEU A 12 -5.69 -15.16 -4.75
C LEU A 12 -5.86 -15.28 -6.27
N PRO A 13 -7.07 -15.15 -6.84
CA PRO A 13 -7.22 -15.08 -8.30
C PRO A 13 -6.48 -13.89 -8.92
N LEU A 14 -6.55 -12.70 -8.28
CA LEU A 14 -5.79 -11.53 -8.72
C LEU A 14 -4.28 -11.80 -8.66
N LEU A 15 -3.79 -12.40 -7.57
CA LEU A 15 -2.39 -12.79 -7.44
C LEU A 15 -1.96 -13.74 -8.55
N ALA A 16 -2.76 -14.76 -8.87
CA ALA A 16 -2.46 -15.71 -9.93
C ALA A 16 -2.37 -15.02 -11.30
N ALA A 17 -3.26 -14.05 -11.58
CA ALA A 17 -3.20 -13.26 -12.80
C ALA A 17 -1.92 -12.42 -12.89
N CYS A 18 -1.57 -11.69 -11.82
CA CYS A 18 -0.35 -10.88 -11.76
C CYS A 18 0.91 -11.76 -11.89
N LEU A 19 0.94 -12.92 -11.21
CA LEU A 19 2.02 -13.89 -11.32
C LEU A 19 2.15 -14.39 -12.77
N LEU A 20 1.05 -14.75 -13.43
CA LEU A 20 1.07 -15.17 -14.83
C LEU A 20 1.62 -14.07 -15.75
N CYS A 21 1.20 -12.82 -15.57
CA CYS A 21 1.75 -11.67 -16.31
C CYS A 21 3.27 -11.58 -16.15
N TRP A 22 3.79 -11.75 -14.93
CA TRP A 22 5.22 -11.70 -14.65
C TRP A 22 5.99 -12.88 -15.23
N LEU A 23 5.46 -14.10 -15.13
CA LEU A 23 6.09 -15.29 -15.71
C LEU A 23 6.18 -15.20 -17.24
N VAL A 24 5.13 -14.67 -17.90
CA VAL A 24 5.13 -14.44 -19.35
C VAL A 24 6.11 -13.33 -19.76
N ALA A 25 6.35 -12.35 -18.89
CA ALA A 25 7.28 -11.24 -19.13
C ALA A 25 8.77 -11.59 -18.90
N ALA A 26 9.11 -12.87 -18.66
CA ALA A 26 10.44 -13.38 -18.32
C ALA A 26 10.92 -13.01 -16.91
N SER A 27 10.48 -13.80 -15.92
CA SER A 27 10.85 -13.71 -14.49
C SER A 27 12.36 -13.85 -14.23
N SER A 28 12.85 -13.25 -13.15
CA SER A 28 14.26 -13.32 -12.71
C SER A 28 14.38 -13.69 -11.23
N MET A 29 15.45 -14.41 -10.85
CA MET A 29 15.76 -14.77 -9.46
C MET A 29 16.05 -13.55 -8.59
N ASP A 30 16.76 -12.54 -9.12
CA ASP A 30 17.08 -11.33 -8.35
C ASP A 30 15.81 -10.55 -7.99
N ALA A 31 14.78 -10.62 -8.84
CA ALA A 31 13.48 -10.05 -8.52
C ALA A 31 12.79 -10.78 -7.36
N ILE A 32 12.94 -12.11 -7.22
CA ILE A 32 12.36 -12.85 -6.09
C ILE A 32 12.95 -12.39 -4.76
N VAL A 33 14.27 -12.18 -4.70
CA VAL A 33 14.93 -11.69 -3.49
C VAL A 33 14.41 -10.30 -3.11
N ALA A 34 14.35 -9.38 -4.09
CA ALA A 34 13.81 -8.03 -3.86
C ALA A 34 12.34 -8.06 -3.38
N ILE A 35 11.50 -8.92 -3.98
CA ILE A 35 10.10 -9.11 -3.57
C ILE A 35 10.03 -9.65 -2.13
N GLY A 36 10.82 -10.66 -1.80
CA GLY A 36 10.83 -11.25 -0.46
C GLY A 36 11.23 -10.24 0.62
N VAL A 37 12.28 -9.46 0.37
CA VAL A 37 12.70 -8.35 1.25
C VAL A 37 11.60 -7.31 1.36
N LEU A 38 10.95 -6.95 0.25
CA LEU A 38 9.86 -5.97 0.24
C LEU A 38 8.65 -6.47 1.05
N CYS A 39 8.27 -7.74 0.97
CA CYS A 39 7.21 -8.32 1.80
C CYS A 39 7.52 -8.16 3.30
N VAL A 40 8.75 -8.41 3.73
CA VAL A 40 9.15 -8.23 5.13
C VAL A 40 9.05 -6.76 5.54
N ILE A 41 9.56 -5.84 4.71
CA ILE A 41 9.49 -4.39 4.97
C ILE A 41 8.04 -3.94 5.08
N VAL A 42 7.17 -4.34 4.15
CA VAL A 42 5.75 -3.97 4.16
C VAL A 42 5.05 -4.50 5.41
N VAL A 43 5.28 -5.75 5.80
CA VAL A 43 4.69 -6.29 7.04
C VAL A 43 5.16 -5.48 8.25
N VAL A 44 6.48 -5.24 8.40
CA VAL A 44 7.03 -4.48 9.54
C VAL A 44 6.51 -3.04 9.57
N PHE A 45 6.37 -2.40 8.41
CA PHE A 45 5.93 -1.02 8.28
C PHE A 45 4.42 -0.84 8.48
N THR A 46 3.60 -1.73 7.91
CA THR A 46 2.14 -1.60 7.90
C THR A 46 1.49 -2.18 9.15
N PHE A 47 2.04 -3.25 9.73
CA PHE A 47 1.49 -3.87 10.94
C PHE A 47 1.23 -2.89 12.10
N PRO A 48 2.15 -1.98 12.49
CA PRO A 48 1.89 -1.03 13.56
C PRO A 48 0.82 0.01 13.19
N TRP A 49 0.76 0.44 11.93
CA TRP A 49 -0.23 1.39 11.44
C TRP A 49 -1.65 0.82 11.51
N ASP A 50 -1.83 -0.39 10.98
CA ASP A 50 -3.13 -1.04 10.95
C ASP A 50 -3.55 -1.50 12.36
N SER A 51 -2.60 -2.03 13.15
CA SER A 51 -2.86 -2.35 14.56
C SER A 51 -3.33 -1.14 15.37
N TRP A 52 -2.83 0.07 15.07
CA TRP A 52 -3.30 1.29 15.71
C TRP A 52 -4.74 1.61 15.31
N ALA A 53 -5.08 1.46 14.03
CA ALA A 53 -6.40 1.77 13.51
C ALA A 53 -7.47 0.83 14.10
N VAL A 54 -7.17 -0.47 14.18
CA VAL A 54 -8.05 -1.44 14.83
C VAL A 54 -8.22 -1.16 16.33
N ARG A 55 -7.12 -0.85 17.05
CA ARG A 55 -7.20 -0.47 18.48
C ARG A 55 -8.02 0.81 18.72
N ARG A 56 -8.03 1.72 17.76
CA ARG A 56 -8.82 2.97 17.81
C ARG A 56 -10.25 2.77 17.31
N GLY A 57 -10.60 1.58 16.83
CA GLY A 57 -11.90 1.27 16.28
C GLY A 57 -12.20 2.01 14.98
N VAL A 58 -11.18 2.42 14.21
CA VAL A 58 -11.39 3.07 12.91
C VAL A 58 -12.06 2.07 11.95
N TRP A 59 -11.58 0.82 11.97
CA TRP A 59 -12.24 -0.35 11.40
C TRP A 59 -12.01 -1.55 12.31
N ASP A 60 -12.86 -2.57 12.14
CA ASP A 60 -12.67 -3.88 12.75
C ASP A 60 -13.42 -4.96 11.95
N PHE A 61 -13.28 -6.20 12.42
CA PHE A 61 -13.75 -7.41 11.78
C PHE A 61 -14.66 -8.20 12.73
N PRO A 62 -15.79 -8.73 12.26
CA PRO A 62 -16.62 -9.63 13.07
C PRO A 62 -15.86 -10.90 13.45
N GLU A 63 -15.87 -11.27 14.74
CA GLU A 63 -15.06 -12.38 15.27
C GLU A 63 -15.42 -13.74 14.65
N ASP A 64 -16.69 -13.94 14.27
CA ASP A 64 -17.19 -15.17 13.63
C ASP A 64 -16.66 -15.39 12.20
N ARG A 65 -15.94 -14.41 11.65
CA ARG A 65 -15.44 -14.42 10.26
C ARG A 65 -13.95 -14.61 10.13
N LEU A 66 -13.24 -14.70 11.27
CA LEU A 66 -11.79 -14.77 11.36
C LEU A 66 -11.32 -16.17 11.74
N LEU A 67 -10.11 -16.53 11.33
CA LEU A 67 -9.39 -17.69 11.85
C LEU A 67 -8.79 -17.44 13.24
N GLY A 68 -8.39 -16.20 13.50
CA GLY A 68 -7.75 -15.77 14.74
C GLY A 68 -7.04 -14.44 14.54
N ARG A 69 -6.35 -13.97 15.59
CA ARG A 69 -5.62 -12.69 15.57
C ARG A 69 -4.15 -12.87 15.94
N LEU A 70 -3.28 -12.11 15.28
CA LEU A 70 -1.91 -11.83 15.71
C LEU A 70 -1.90 -10.48 16.42
N GLY A 71 -1.87 -10.50 17.75
CA GLY A 71 -2.13 -9.30 18.55
C GLY A 71 -3.56 -8.82 18.34
N VAL A 72 -3.73 -7.66 17.70
CA VAL A 72 -5.06 -7.10 17.40
C VAL A 72 -5.50 -7.33 15.96
N LEU A 73 -4.61 -7.71 15.05
CA LEU A 73 -4.93 -7.89 13.63
C LEU A 73 -5.30 -9.33 13.31
N PRO A 74 -6.28 -9.58 12.43
CA PRO A 74 -6.52 -10.92 11.89
C PRO A 74 -5.29 -11.50 11.20
N TYR A 75 -5.12 -12.82 11.23
CA TYR A 75 -4.07 -13.47 10.43
C TYR A 75 -4.24 -13.19 8.93
N GLU A 76 -5.49 -13.12 8.50
CA GLU A 76 -5.88 -12.80 7.14
C GLU A 76 -5.44 -11.38 6.73
N GLU A 77 -5.44 -10.42 7.64
CA GLU A 77 -4.97 -9.06 7.37
C GLU A 77 -3.44 -9.02 7.14
N VAL A 78 -2.69 -9.77 7.94
CA VAL A 78 -1.24 -9.93 7.71
C VAL A 78 -0.98 -10.62 6.37
N ALA A 79 -1.81 -11.61 6.01
CA ALA A 79 -1.74 -12.24 4.69
C ALA A 79 -2.08 -11.25 3.57
N PHE A 80 -3.06 -10.36 3.77
CA PHE A 80 -3.41 -9.32 2.82
C PHE A 80 -2.21 -8.43 2.46
N PHE A 81 -1.42 -8.00 3.45
CA PHE A 81 -0.21 -7.19 3.21
C PHE A 81 0.76 -7.88 2.25
N ILE A 82 0.99 -9.18 2.46
CA ILE A 82 1.87 -9.99 1.62
C ILE A 82 1.27 -10.16 0.23
N LEU A 83 -0.02 -10.52 0.15
CA LEU A 83 -0.71 -10.76 -1.12
C LEU A 83 -0.74 -9.52 -2.00
N GLN A 84 -1.07 -8.34 -1.45
CA GLN A 84 -1.03 -7.08 -2.18
C GLN A 84 0.40 -6.75 -2.64
N THR A 85 1.39 -6.94 -1.77
CA THR A 85 2.80 -6.69 -2.13
C THR A 85 3.22 -7.54 -3.33
N LEU A 86 2.86 -8.82 -3.34
CA LEU A 86 3.13 -9.74 -4.44
C LEU A 86 2.38 -9.34 -5.72
N GLN A 87 1.08 -9.04 -5.63
CA GLN A 87 0.25 -8.62 -6.78
C GLN A 87 0.85 -7.40 -7.48
N VAL A 88 1.14 -6.35 -6.71
CA VAL A 88 1.70 -5.11 -7.26
C VAL A 88 3.09 -5.37 -7.81
N SER A 89 3.97 -6.07 -7.08
CA SER A 89 5.33 -6.33 -7.54
C SER A 89 5.38 -7.13 -8.84
N PHE A 90 4.59 -8.21 -8.95
CA PHE A 90 4.53 -9.00 -10.18
C PHE A 90 4.01 -8.18 -11.36
N LEU A 91 2.93 -7.41 -11.15
CA LEU A 91 2.39 -6.57 -12.22
C LEU A 91 3.38 -5.46 -12.64
N THR A 92 4.01 -4.78 -11.68
CA THR A 92 5.02 -3.75 -11.96
C THR A 92 6.17 -4.32 -12.77
N LEU A 93 6.72 -5.48 -12.38
CA LEU A 93 7.84 -6.09 -13.10
C LEU A 93 7.45 -6.60 -14.50
N ALA A 94 6.21 -7.07 -14.68
CA ALA A 94 5.69 -7.39 -16.01
C ALA A 94 5.61 -6.13 -16.88
N LEU A 95 5.06 -5.04 -16.33
CA LEU A 95 4.92 -3.77 -17.03
C LEU A 95 6.26 -3.12 -17.40
N VAL A 96 7.30 -3.25 -16.58
CA VAL A 96 8.66 -2.78 -16.92
C VAL A 96 9.15 -3.40 -18.24
N ARG A 97 8.85 -4.68 -18.46
CA ARG A 97 9.24 -5.43 -19.66
C ARG A 97 8.42 -5.06 -20.88
N TRP A 98 7.12 -4.80 -20.70
CA TRP A 98 6.22 -4.42 -21.79
C TRP A 98 6.35 -2.94 -22.18
N PHE A 99 6.76 -2.09 -21.24
CA PHE A 99 6.94 -0.65 -21.44
C PHE A 99 8.38 -0.24 -21.07
N PRO A 100 9.38 -0.60 -21.92
CA PRO A 100 10.75 -0.20 -21.70
C PRO A 100 10.88 1.33 -21.74
N ALA A 101 11.71 1.88 -20.86
CA ALA A 101 12.04 3.29 -20.78
C ALA A 101 13.54 3.48 -21.00
N ALA A 102 13.98 4.72 -21.16
CA ALA A 102 15.40 5.04 -21.20
C ALA A 102 16.11 4.54 -19.94
N ALA A 103 17.37 4.14 -20.08
CA ALA A 103 18.17 3.67 -18.95
C ALA A 103 18.14 4.69 -17.82
N ALA A 104 17.76 4.25 -16.63
CA ALA A 104 17.81 5.07 -15.43
C ALA A 104 19.28 5.36 -15.08
N HIS A 105 19.55 6.55 -14.56
CA HIS A 105 20.84 6.85 -13.96
C HIS A 105 20.79 6.48 -12.48
N ASP A 106 21.61 5.51 -12.09
CA ASP A 106 21.87 5.19 -10.68
C ASP A 106 22.81 6.26 -10.09
N ALA A 107 22.28 7.47 -9.94
CA ALA A 107 22.95 8.51 -9.16
C ALA A 107 22.79 8.16 -7.68
N LEU A 108 23.91 8.08 -6.94
CA LEU A 108 23.83 8.01 -5.49
C LEU A 108 23.13 9.27 -4.96
N PRO A 109 22.25 9.15 -3.96
CA PRO A 109 21.61 10.31 -3.37
C PRO A 109 22.63 11.32 -2.87
N SER A 110 22.42 12.58 -3.22
CA SER A 110 23.23 13.68 -2.71
C SER A 110 22.89 13.98 -1.24
N MET A 111 23.75 14.75 -0.57
CA MET A 111 23.43 15.28 0.77
C MET A 111 22.17 16.15 0.76
N VAL A 112 21.86 16.80 -0.38
CA VAL A 112 20.64 17.60 -0.54
C VAL A 112 19.41 16.69 -0.54
N ASP A 113 19.46 15.56 -1.24
CA ASP A 113 18.36 14.59 -1.30
C ASP A 113 18.08 14.00 0.09
N ALA A 114 19.14 13.64 0.82
CA ALA A 114 19.03 13.17 2.20
C ALA A 114 18.46 14.24 3.14
N ALA A 115 18.89 15.50 2.99
CA ALA A 115 18.37 16.62 3.79
C ALA A 115 16.90 16.92 3.48
N VAL A 116 16.47 16.83 2.21
CA VAL A 116 15.07 16.99 1.79
C VAL A 116 14.23 15.88 2.39
N ALA A 117 14.64 14.62 2.28
CA ALA A 117 13.92 13.49 2.86
C ALA A 117 13.81 13.61 4.40
N GLY A 118 14.90 13.96 5.07
CA GLY A 118 14.91 14.22 6.51
C GLY A 118 13.98 15.38 6.90
N GLY A 119 14.02 16.48 6.13
CA GLY A 119 13.15 17.64 6.33
C GLY A 119 11.67 17.29 6.20
N VAL A 120 11.29 16.48 5.20
CA VAL A 120 9.92 15.99 5.02
C VAL A 120 9.46 15.18 6.24
N ILE A 121 10.30 14.27 6.74
CA ILE A 121 9.97 13.46 7.92
C ILE A 121 9.79 14.36 9.14
N VAL A 122 10.71 15.30 9.36
CA VAL A 122 10.62 16.25 10.48
C VAL A 122 9.34 17.10 10.39
N VAL A 123 9.02 17.64 9.21
CA VAL A 123 7.78 18.40 8.99
C VAL A 123 6.55 17.54 9.28
N ALA A 124 6.52 16.28 8.83
CA ALA A 124 5.41 15.38 9.11
C ALA A 124 5.23 15.11 10.61
N LEU A 125 6.33 14.88 11.34
CA LEU A 125 6.32 14.69 12.80
C LEU A 125 5.86 15.96 13.54
N LEU A 126 6.32 17.14 13.11
CA LEU A 126 5.89 18.42 13.66
C LEU A 126 4.41 18.67 13.41
N LEU A 127 3.93 18.43 12.18
CA LEU A 127 2.51 18.53 11.85
C LEU A 127 1.67 17.57 12.68
N HIS A 128 2.13 16.33 12.90
CA HIS A 128 1.49 15.39 13.82
C HIS A 128 1.37 15.95 15.23
N TRP A 129 2.45 16.51 15.76
CA TRP A 129 2.50 17.02 17.12
C TRP A 129 1.64 18.28 17.31
N ILE A 130 1.77 19.27 16.43
CA ILE A 130 1.06 20.55 16.51
C ILE A 130 -0.45 20.36 16.34
N THR A 131 -0.87 19.48 15.43
CA THR A 131 -2.31 19.27 15.16
C THR A 131 -3.01 18.41 16.20
N ARG A 132 -2.32 17.83 17.19
CA ARG A 132 -2.88 16.85 18.15
C ARG A 132 -4.19 17.29 18.83
N SER A 133 -4.25 18.56 19.25
CA SER A 133 -5.42 19.11 19.96
C SER A 133 -6.61 19.29 19.01
N SER A 134 -6.35 19.83 17.82
CA SER A 134 -7.37 20.00 16.78
C SER A 134 -7.93 18.66 16.31
N ARG A 135 -7.07 17.64 16.17
CA ARG A 135 -7.47 16.26 15.79
C ARG A 135 -8.39 15.62 16.82
N ALA A 136 -8.11 15.82 18.12
CA ALA A 136 -8.97 15.30 19.18
C ALA A 136 -10.40 15.89 19.13
N GLN A 137 -10.57 17.09 18.57
CA GLN A 137 -11.87 17.73 18.39
C GLN A 137 -12.56 17.38 17.08
N ARG A 138 -11.89 16.65 16.18
CA ARG A 138 -12.39 16.29 14.84
C ARG A 138 -12.24 14.79 14.58
N PRO A 139 -12.97 13.93 15.32
CA PRO A 139 -12.86 12.48 15.17
C PRO A 139 -13.08 12.03 13.72
N GLN A 140 -13.93 12.70 12.95
CA GLN A 140 -14.21 12.39 11.54
C GLN A 140 -13.00 12.51 10.61
N LEU A 141 -11.91 13.14 11.04
CA LEU A 141 -10.67 13.23 10.27
C LEU A 141 -9.64 12.17 10.67
N THR A 142 -9.97 11.29 11.61
CA THR A 142 -9.02 10.35 12.21
C THR A 142 -8.42 9.42 11.17
N TYR A 143 -9.25 8.80 10.31
CA TYR A 143 -8.74 7.91 9.28
C TYR A 143 -7.89 8.68 8.26
N ALA A 144 -8.44 9.74 7.64
CA ALA A 144 -7.73 10.52 6.63
C ALA A 144 -6.38 11.06 7.14
N TRP A 145 -6.32 11.52 8.40
CA TRP A 145 -5.08 11.99 9.01
C TRP A 145 -4.08 10.84 9.25
N HIS A 146 -4.54 9.72 9.80
CA HIS A 146 -3.72 8.53 10.07
C HIS A 146 -3.10 7.98 8.78
N LEU A 147 -3.88 7.99 7.68
CA LEU A 147 -3.41 7.63 6.34
C LEU A 147 -2.33 8.61 5.86
N GLY A 148 -2.62 9.90 5.88
CA GLY A 148 -1.74 10.93 5.35
C GLY A 148 -0.40 11.01 6.08
N VAL A 149 -0.43 11.05 7.42
CA VAL A 149 0.78 11.22 8.22
C VAL A 149 1.73 10.03 8.15
N TRP A 150 1.22 8.84 7.84
CA TRP A 150 2.01 7.62 7.76
C TRP A 150 2.61 7.40 6.37
N PHE A 151 1.80 7.51 5.33
CA PHE A 151 2.23 7.12 3.97
C PHE A 151 2.86 8.27 3.17
N VAL A 152 2.38 9.51 3.31
CA VAL A 152 2.88 10.65 2.52
C VAL A 152 4.37 10.93 2.75
N PRO A 153 4.90 10.89 3.99
CA PRO A 153 6.33 11.12 4.20
C PRO A 153 7.20 10.06 3.53
N LEU A 154 6.73 8.81 3.50
CA LEU A 154 7.44 7.72 2.85
C LEU A 154 7.46 7.87 1.32
N ILE A 155 6.34 8.26 0.71
CA ILE A 155 6.29 8.56 -0.73
C ILE A 155 7.26 9.69 -1.07
N ALA A 156 7.24 10.78 -0.30
CA ALA A 156 8.13 11.90 -0.51
C ALA A 156 9.61 11.51 -0.31
N ALA A 157 9.93 10.64 0.64
CA ALA A 157 11.27 10.08 0.79
C ALA A 157 11.69 9.24 -0.43
N GLN A 158 10.81 8.36 -0.95
CA GLN A 158 11.10 7.60 -2.18
C GLN A 158 11.40 8.50 -3.38
N TRP A 159 10.69 9.62 -3.50
CA TRP A 159 10.97 10.60 -4.56
C TRP A 159 12.26 11.37 -4.32
N ALA A 160 12.56 11.77 -3.09
CA ALA A 160 13.82 12.44 -2.77
C ALA A 160 15.03 11.56 -3.16
N PHE A 161 14.99 10.26 -2.86
CA PHE A 161 16.11 9.35 -3.16
C PHE A 161 16.08 8.73 -4.56
N GLY A 162 14.90 8.52 -5.12
CA GLY A 162 14.69 7.61 -6.25
C GLY A 162 14.16 8.25 -7.52
N TRP A 163 14.01 9.57 -7.59
CA TRP A 163 13.37 10.23 -8.74
C TRP A 163 14.02 9.89 -10.08
N THR A 164 15.34 9.68 -10.16
CA THR A 164 16.04 9.33 -11.42
C THR A 164 15.62 7.96 -11.96
N ILE A 165 15.16 7.06 -11.08
CA ILE A 165 14.64 5.72 -11.40
C ILE A 165 13.12 5.78 -11.64
N LEU A 166 12.39 6.53 -10.80
CA LEU A 166 10.93 6.59 -10.83
C LEU A 166 10.39 7.44 -11.98
N LEU A 167 11.05 8.57 -12.31
CA LEU A 167 10.58 9.51 -13.32
C LEU A 167 10.48 8.88 -14.72
N PRO A 168 11.48 8.12 -15.21
CA PRO A 168 11.35 7.39 -16.48
C PRO A 168 10.28 6.29 -16.46
N ARG A 169 9.87 5.85 -15.26
CA ARG A 169 8.94 4.72 -15.05
C ARG A 169 7.55 5.16 -14.57
N LEU A 170 7.21 6.44 -14.67
CA LEU A 170 5.92 6.99 -14.22
C LEU A 170 4.70 6.24 -14.80
N VAL A 171 4.75 5.88 -16.09
CA VAL A 171 3.65 5.14 -16.72
C VAL A 171 3.48 3.76 -16.09
N VAL A 172 4.59 3.03 -15.88
CA VAL A 172 4.58 1.71 -15.24
C VAL A 172 4.06 1.80 -13.80
N VAL A 173 4.54 2.77 -13.02
CA VAL A 173 4.11 3.01 -11.64
C VAL A 173 2.61 3.36 -11.61
N ALA A 174 2.16 4.28 -12.47
CA ALA A 174 0.76 4.67 -12.56
C ALA A 174 -0.14 3.50 -12.96
N MET A 175 0.24 2.72 -13.97
CA MET A 175 -0.53 1.55 -14.42
C MET A 175 -0.67 0.52 -13.30
N ALA A 176 0.44 0.12 -12.66
CA ALA A 176 0.39 -0.84 -11.56
C ALA A 176 -0.48 -0.33 -10.40
N THR A 177 -0.30 0.93 -10.01
CA THR A 177 -1.04 1.59 -8.93
C THR A 177 -2.54 1.65 -9.23
N LEU A 178 -2.91 2.15 -10.42
CA LEU A 178 -4.30 2.34 -10.80
C LEU A 178 -5.00 1.00 -10.99
N THR A 179 -4.34 0.00 -11.59
CA THR A 179 -4.92 -1.32 -11.78
C THR A 179 -5.17 -2.02 -10.45
N ILE A 180 -4.14 -2.17 -9.61
CA ILE A 180 -4.31 -2.91 -8.34
C ILE A 180 -5.17 -2.11 -7.36
N GLY A 181 -4.93 -0.81 -7.21
CA GLY A 181 -5.72 0.06 -6.32
C GLY A 181 -7.21 0.03 -6.65
N SER A 182 -7.58 0.07 -7.95
CA SER A 182 -8.99 0.02 -8.35
C SER A 182 -9.61 -1.36 -8.14
N LEU A 183 -8.88 -2.44 -8.46
CA LEU A 183 -9.38 -3.80 -8.28
C LEU A 183 -9.59 -4.15 -6.80
N LEU A 184 -8.66 -3.74 -5.94
CA LEU A 184 -8.78 -3.92 -4.50
C LEU A 184 -9.88 -3.04 -3.90
N THR A 185 -10.01 -1.79 -4.33
CA THR A 185 -11.15 -0.93 -3.93
C THR A 185 -12.49 -1.58 -4.30
N ALA A 186 -12.62 -2.14 -5.51
CA ALA A 186 -13.84 -2.83 -5.93
C ALA A 186 -14.11 -4.11 -5.12
N ALA A 187 -13.06 -4.87 -4.80
CA ALA A 187 -13.16 -6.03 -3.92
C ALA A 187 -13.58 -5.62 -2.50
N ASP A 188 -13.11 -4.49 -2.00
CA ASP A 188 -13.43 -3.99 -0.67
C ASP A 188 -14.89 -3.52 -0.58
N VAL A 189 -15.39 -2.77 -1.58
CA VAL A 189 -16.83 -2.45 -1.68
C VAL A 189 -17.67 -3.73 -1.57
N TRP A 190 -17.25 -4.80 -2.23
CA TRP A 190 -17.95 -6.09 -2.22
C TRP A 190 -17.87 -6.81 -0.86
N ALA A 191 -16.77 -6.64 -0.14
CA ALA A 191 -16.54 -7.20 1.19
C ALA A 191 -17.31 -6.47 2.29
N VAL A 192 -17.27 -5.13 2.30
CA VAL A 192 -18.06 -4.31 3.24
C VAL A 192 -19.55 -4.55 3.06
N ARG A 193 -20.03 -4.68 1.81
CA ARG A 193 -21.44 -5.05 1.52
C ARG A 193 -21.84 -6.40 2.12
N ARG A 194 -20.89 -7.31 2.30
CA ARG A 194 -21.11 -8.61 2.96
C ARG A 194 -20.87 -8.56 4.46
N GLY A 195 -20.40 -7.43 4.99
CA GLY A 195 -20.04 -7.23 6.40
C GLY A 195 -18.81 -8.02 6.83
N ILE A 196 -17.82 -8.23 5.95
CA ILE A 196 -16.57 -8.93 6.33
C ILE A 196 -15.73 -8.08 7.27
N TRP A 197 -15.76 -6.76 7.07
CA TRP A 197 -15.27 -5.73 7.97
C TRP A 197 -16.20 -4.53 7.88
N PHE A 198 -16.04 -3.60 8.81
CA PHE A 198 -16.82 -2.38 8.92
C PHE A 198 -15.95 -1.23 9.44
N PHE A 199 -16.42 -0.01 9.20
CA PHE A 199 -15.74 1.23 9.58
C PHE A 199 -16.58 2.01 10.59
N ASP A 200 -15.93 2.73 11.50
CA ASP A 200 -16.62 3.66 12.39
C ASP A 200 -16.95 4.96 11.66
N GLU A 201 -18.25 5.19 11.44
CA GLU A 201 -18.81 6.40 10.81
C GLU A 201 -18.36 7.70 11.47
N ARG A 202 -17.99 7.67 12.75
CA ARG A 202 -17.52 8.86 13.48
C ARG A 202 -16.07 9.21 13.19
N GLN A 203 -15.31 8.28 12.59
CA GLN A 203 -13.87 8.39 12.37
C GLN A 203 -13.46 8.58 10.90
N ILE A 204 -14.45 8.63 10.02
CA ILE A 204 -14.32 8.86 8.56
C ILE A 204 -14.96 10.20 8.17
N THR A 205 -14.54 10.79 7.06
CA THR A 205 -15.03 12.11 6.64
C THR A 205 -16.46 12.09 6.11
N GLY A 206 -17.02 10.89 5.87
CA GLY A 206 -18.37 10.68 5.37
C GLY A 206 -18.50 10.59 3.85
N PHE A 207 -17.44 10.85 3.08
CA PHE A 207 -17.47 10.63 1.63
C PHE A 207 -17.26 9.14 1.34
N LYS A 208 -18.20 8.52 0.61
CA LYS A 208 -18.18 7.08 0.35
C LYS A 208 -18.32 6.72 -1.11
N PHE A 209 -17.46 5.82 -1.57
CA PHE A 209 -17.62 5.11 -2.84
C PHE A 209 -18.77 4.12 -2.75
N ALA A 210 -19.62 4.12 -3.79
CA ALA A 210 -20.80 3.26 -3.88
C ALA A 210 -21.71 3.30 -2.63
N GLY A 211 -21.70 4.42 -1.91
CA GLY A 211 -22.49 4.67 -0.69
C GLY A 211 -22.04 3.90 0.56
N ILE A 212 -20.97 3.10 0.48
CA ILE A 212 -20.61 2.18 1.57
C ILE A 212 -19.13 2.23 1.98
N LEU A 213 -18.22 2.37 1.02
CA LEU A 213 -16.79 2.31 1.28
C LEU A 213 -16.23 3.72 1.50
N PRO A 214 -15.60 4.04 2.64
CA PRO A 214 -14.97 5.35 2.87
C PRO A 214 -13.93 5.65 1.79
N TRP A 215 -13.82 6.90 1.37
CA TRP A 215 -12.80 7.25 0.36
C TRP A 215 -11.38 7.02 0.88
N GLU A 216 -11.20 7.12 2.20
CA GLU A 216 -9.94 6.86 2.89
C GLU A 216 -9.45 5.44 2.64
N GLU A 217 -10.37 4.47 2.56
CA GLU A 217 -10.05 3.06 2.29
C GLU A 217 -9.63 2.86 0.83
N ALA A 218 -10.31 3.51 -0.12
CA ALA A 218 -9.85 3.50 -1.50
C ALA A 218 -8.45 4.14 -1.61
N ALA A 219 -8.25 5.28 -0.97
CA ALA A 219 -6.96 5.95 -0.92
C ALA A 219 -5.87 5.08 -0.29
N PHE A 220 -6.19 4.27 0.73
CA PHE A 220 -5.29 3.27 1.28
C PHE A 220 -4.80 2.30 0.21
N PHE A 221 -5.69 1.70 -0.60
CA PHE A 221 -5.27 0.79 -1.68
C PHE A 221 -4.43 1.46 -2.75
N TYR A 222 -4.74 2.71 -3.13
CA TYR A 222 -3.92 3.44 -4.11
C TYR A 222 -2.54 3.80 -3.53
N LEU A 223 -2.47 4.30 -2.28
CA LEU A 223 -1.21 4.69 -1.65
C LEU A 223 -0.29 3.50 -1.41
N THR A 224 -0.83 2.38 -0.91
CA THR A 224 -0.05 1.16 -0.69
C THR A 224 0.41 0.53 -2.01
N SER A 225 -0.45 0.52 -3.05
CA SER A 225 -0.05 0.06 -4.39
C SER A 225 1.03 0.96 -5.00
N LEU A 226 0.92 2.28 -4.84
CA LEU A 226 1.93 3.24 -5.26
C LEU A 226 3.27 3.01 -4.56
N LEU A 227 3.26 2.87 -3.24
CA LEU A 227 4.45 2.62 -2.44
C LEU A 227 5.16 1.32 -2.83
N VAL A 228 4.41 0.23 -3.04
CA VAL A 228 4.99 -1.05 -3.47
C VAL A 228 5.54 -0.96 -4.90
N ALA A 229 4.79 -0.38 -5.84
CA ALA A 229 5.22 -0.22 -7.23
C ALA A 229 6.52 0.61 -7.33
N GLN A 230 6.66 1.67 -6.52
CA GLN A 230 7.90 2.44 -6.46
C GLN A 230 9.02 1.64 -5.77
N SER A 231 8.73 1.00 -4.63
CA SER A 231 9.74 0.27 -3.84
C SER A 231 10.38 -0.86 -4.64
N ILE A 232 9.58 -1.64 -5.39
CA ILE A 232 10.13 -2.76 -6.13
C ILE A 232 11.11 -2.30 -7.21
N LEU A 233 10.83 -1.17 -7.88
CA LEU A 233 11.76 -0.56 -8.84
C LEU A 233 13.05 -0.08 -8.16
N LEU A 234 12.96 0.43 -6.93
CA LEU A 234 14.12 0.87 -6.16
C LEU A 234 14.96 -0.28 -5.60
N PHE A 235 14.39 -1.49 -5.44
CA PHE A 235 15.07 -2.64 -4.82
C PHE A 235 15.60 -3.67 -5.80
N VAL A 236 14.96 -3.86 -6.97
CA VAL A 236 15.51 -4.79 -7.97
C VAL A 236 16.82 -4.25 -8.55
N PRO A 237 17.75 -5.10 -9.03
CA PRO A 237 18.98 -4.64 -9.66
C PRO A 237 18.72 -3.81 -10.93
N PRO A 238 19.68 -2.96 -11.35
CA PRO A 238 19.52 -2.10 -12.54
C PRO A 238 19.17 -2.83 -13.83
N SER A 239 19.60 -4.10 -13.96
CA SER A 239 19.31 -4.98 -15.10
C SER A 239 17.82 -5.38 -15.22
N LEU A 240 17.02 -5.16 -14.18
CA LEU A 240 15.60 -5.49 -14.11
C LEU A 240 14.70 -4.25 -14.03
N ARG A 241 15.26 -3.04 -14.04
CA ARG A 241 14.53 -1.78 -13.91
C ARG A 241 14.09 -1.18 -15.22
#